data_AF-A0A3R5V9W5-F1
#
_entry.id   AF-A0A3R5V9W5-F1
#
_cell.length_a   1.000
_cell.length_b   1.000
_cell.length_c   1.000
_cell.angle_alpha   90.00
_cell.angle_beta   90.00
_cell.angle_gamma   90.00
#
_symmetry.space_group_name_H-M   'P 1'
#
loop_
_entity.id
_entity.type
_entity.pdbx_description
1 polymer ?
#
loop_
_entity_poly.entity_id
_entity_poly.type
_entity_poly.pdbx_seq_one_letter_code
_entity_poly.pdbx_strand_id
1 'polypeptide(L)'
;MESMKFNVEEAIAYGKEGKIEEWVHLFLNSIGDNAPFSEGLKLEKRHWTGPMLISIDKLKRCCGPEPGMEYYNAPEDWEPCIKKFQQLIKNGWDMPPLIVQHEGDRLIVSDGNHRLEAMRRAGIDKFWIIVWNTHYQDIIEDLQ
;
A
#
# COMPACT_ATOMS: atom_id res chain seq x y z
N MET A 1 0.70 -13.03 -23.67
CA MET A 1 0.27 -12.32 -22.45
C MET A 1 1.34 -11.29 -22.18
N GLU A 2 1.00 -10.01 -22.20
CA GLU A 2 1.92 -8.98 -21.70
C GLU A 2 2.22 -9.28 -20.23
N SER A 3 3.48 -9.11 -19.81
CA SER A 3 3.85 -9.19 -18.40
C SER A 3 3.20 -8.03 -17.67
N MET A 4 2.57 -8.31 -16.53
CA MET A 4 2.06 -7.27 -15.63
C MET A 4 3.20 -6.36 -15.20
N LYS A 5 2.91 -5.06 -15.08
CA LYS A 5 3.89 -4.02 -14.70
C LYS A 5 3.77 -3.66 -13.22
N PHE A 6 2.60 -3.88 -12.62
CA PHE A 6 2.26 -3.56 -11.25
C PHE A 6 2.54 -2.09 -10.91
N ASN A 7 2.03 -1.20 -11.76
CA ASN A 7 2.09 0.24 -11.56
C ASN A 7 0.70 0.84 -11.27
N VAL A 8 0.67 2.14 -11.01
CA VAL A 8 -0.58 2.88 -10.73
C VAL A 8 -1.56 2.79 -11.90
N GLU A 9 -1.09 2.91 -13.14
CA GLU A 9 -1.94 2.89 -14.32
C GLU A 9 -2.68 1.56 -14.48
N GLU A 10 -1.97 0.44 -14.31
CA GLU A 10 -2.54 -0.90 -14.35
C GLU A 10 -3.53 -1.11 -13.20
N ALA A 11 -3.18 -0.68 -11.98
CA ALA A 11 -4.10 -0.75 -10.85
C ALA A 11 -5.39 0.04 -11.10
N ILE A 12 -5.29 1.23 -11.73
CA ILE A 12 -6.47 2.04 -12.09
C ILE A 12 -7.33 1.31 -13.12
N ALA A 13 -6.72 0.65 -14.11
CA ALA A 13 -7.46 -0.14 -15.10
C ALA A 13 -8.23 -1.29 -14.44
N TYR A 14 -7.58 -2.06 -13.55
CA TYR A 14 -8.25 -3.12 -12.78
C TYR A 14 -9.36 -2.57 -11.87
N GLY A 15 -9.14 -1.41 -11.23
CA GLY A 15 -10.16 -0.73 -10.43
C GLY A 15 -11.41 -0.35 -11.23
N LYS A 16 -11.25 0.19 -12.44
CA LYS A 16 -12.37 0.53 -13.35
C LYS A 16 -13.18 -0.69 -13.79
N GLU A 17 -12.55 -1.86 -13.87
CA GLU A 17 -13.21 -3.12 -14.21
C GLU A 17 -13.79 -3.86 -12.99
N GLY A 18 -13.67 -3.31 -11.78
CA GLY A 18 -14.12 -3.97 -10.55
C GLY A 18 -13.25 -5.17 -10.16
N LYS A 19 -12.00 -5.23 -10.63
CA LYS A 19 -11.06 -6.35 -10.42
C LYS A 19 -9.88 -5.98 -9.51
N ILE A 20 -10.02 -4.95 -8.67
CA ILE A 20 -8.89 -4.47 -7.87
C ILE A 20 -8.36 -5.51 -6.87
N GLU A 21 -9.24 -6.38 -6.36
CA GLU A 21 -8.86 -7.52 -5.51
C GLU A 21 -7.93 -8.50 -6.24
N GLU A 22 -8.25 -8.82 -7.50
CA GLU A 22 -7.43 -9.67 -8.35
C GLU A 22 -6.03 -9.07 -8.55
N TRP A 23 -5.96 -7.76 -8.85
CA TRP A 23 -4.70 -7.04 -8.99
C TRP A 23 -3.85 -7.13 -7.72
N VAL A 24 -4.46 -6.94 -6.54
CA VAL A 24 -3.78 -7.01 -5.24
C VAL A 24 -3.19 -8.40 -5.01
N HIS A 25 -3.95 -9.47 -5.25
CA HIS A 25 -3.43 -10.82 -5.09
C HIS A 25 -2.31 -11.13 -6.10
N LEU A 26 -2.43 -10.70 -7.36
CA LEU A 26 -1.38 -10.88 -8.35
C LEU A 26 -0.10 -10.14 -7.95
N PHE A 27 -0.21 -8.93 -7.42
CA PHE A 27 0.93 -8.14 -6.94
C PHE A 27 1.63 -8.80 -5.74
N LEU A 28 0.86 -9.14 -4.70
CA LEU A 28 1.39 -9.72 -3.46
C LEU A 28 2.06 -11.08 -3.69
N ASN A 29 1.57 -11.88 -4.65
CA ASN A 29 2.17 -13.17 -5.02
C ASN A 29 3.28 -13.07 -6.09
N SER A 30 3.67 -11.87 -6.49
CA SER A 30 4.74 -11.64 -7.47
C SER A 30 5.80 -10.68 -6.92
N ILE A 31 5.95 -9.49 -7.50
CA ILE A 31 7.00 -8.53 -7.13
C ILE A 31 6.77 -7.89 -5.76
N GLY A 32 5.55 -7.96 -5.21
CA GLY A 32 5.25 -7.51 -3.86
C GLY A 32 5.82 -8.45 -2.78
N ASP A 33 6.09 -9.70 -3.13
CA ASP A 33 6.73 -10.73 -2.29
C ASP A 33 6.13 -10.84 -0.88
N ASN A 34 4.79 -10.85 -0.82
CA ASN A 34 4.04 -10.86 0.43
C ASN A 34 2.84 -11.82 0.34
N ALA A 35 3.14 -13.06 -0.08
CA ALA A 35 2.17 -14.14 -0.17
C ALA A 35 1.41 -14.40 1.15
N PRO A 36 2.04 -14.34 2.36
CA PRO A 36 1.31 -14.49 3.62
C PRO A 36 0.20 -13.45 3.81
N PHE A 37 0.41 -12.19 3.39
CA PHE A 37 -0.63 -11.17 3.44
C PHE A 37 -1.76 -11.47 2.45
N SER A 38 -1.43 -11.92 1.23
CA SER A 38 -2.44 -12.40 0.27
C SER A 38 -3.30 -13.52 0.86
N GLU A 39 -2.70 -14.50 1.53
CA GLU A 39 -3.46 -15.59 2.16
C GLU A 39 -4.31 -15.10 3.35
N GLY A 40 -3.77 -14.18 4.16
CA GLY A 40 -4.52 -13.55 5.25
C GLY A 40 -5.75 -12.78 4.77
N LEU A 41 -5.65 -12.09 3.63
CA LEU A 41 -6.78 -11.39 3.00
C LEU A 41 -7.90 -12.33 2.55
N LYS A 42 -7.60 -13.59 2.24
CA LYS A 42 -8.58 -14.60 1.78
C LYS A 42 -9.35 -15.28 2.91
N LEU A 43 -8.97 -15.06 4.17
CA LEU A 43 -9.60 -15.71 5.32
C LEU A 43 -11.07 -15.29 5.51
N GLU A 44 -11.43 -14.11 5.03
CA GLU A 44 -12.80 -13.60 5.03
C GLU A 44 -13.01 -12.67 3.83
N LYS A 45 -14.27 -12.34 3.54
CA LYS A 45 -14.59 -11.38 2.48
C LYS A 45 -14.01 -10.00 2.80
N ARG A 46 -13.48 -9.34 1.77
CA ARG A 46 -12.96 -7.98 1.83
C ARG A 46 -13.80 -7.05 0.98
N HIS A 47 -13.90 -5.80 1.40
CA HIS A 47 -14.43 -4.72 0.59
C HIS A 47 -13.27 -3.86 0.12
N TRP A 48 -13.22 -3.61 -1.19
CA TRP A 48 -12.12 -2.91 -1.82
C TRP A 48 -12.58 -1.58 -2.38
N THR A 49 -11.74 -0.55 -2.26
CA THR A 49 -11.96 0.77 -2.85
C THR A 49 -10.66 1.30 -3.45
N GLY A 50 -10.79 2.01 -4.57
CA GLY A 50 -9.67 2.62 -5.28
C GLY A 50 -9.21 1.82 -6.51
N PRO A 51 -8.02 2.15 -7.05
CA PRO A 51 -7.04 3.07 -6.48
C PRO A 51 -7.53 4.51 -6.34
N MET A 52 -7.07 5.21 -5.31
CA MET A 52 -7.40 6.62 -5.06
C MET A 52 -6.17 7.42 -4.64
N LEU A 53 -6.11 8.69 -5.06
CA LEU A 53 -5.02 9.60 -4.73
C LEU A 53 -5.37 10.37 -3.44
N ILE A 54 -4.58 10.19 -2.39
CA ILE A 54 -4.79 10.87 -1.11
C ILE A 54 -3.51 11.51 -0.59
N SER A 55 -3.62 12.39 0.42
CA SER A 55 -2.45 12.89 1.15
C SER A 55 -1.82 11.77 1.99
N ILE A 56 -0.49 11.63 1.91
CA ILE A 56 0.24 10.60 2.65
C ILE A 56 0.35 10.89 4.16
N ASP A 57 -0.02 12.09 4.59
CA ASP A 57 -0.10 12.46 6.01
C ASP A 57 -1.32 11.84 6.69
N LYS A 58 -2.35 11.45 5.92
CA LYS A 58 -3.51 10.70 6.44
C LYS A 58 -3.15 9.23 6.76
N LEU A 59 -2.00 8.74 6.27
CA LEU A 59 -1.61 7.33 6.39
C LEU A 59 -0.81 7.07 7.66
N LYS A 60 -1.07 5.93 8.31
CA LYS A 60 -0.32 5.45 9.48
C LYS A 60 0.50 4.22 9.09
N ARG A 61 1.77 4.21 9.46
CA ARG A 61 2.61 3.01 9.36
C ARG A 61 2.24 2.02 10.46
N CYS A 62 2.23 0.74 10.16
CA CYS A 62 2.24 -0.34 11.16
C CYS A 62 3.62 -1.01 11.30
N CYS A 63 4.55 -0.71 10.38
CA CYS A 63 5.92 -1.23 10.38
C CYS A 63 6.95 -0.09 10.50
N GLY A 64 7.98 -0.31 11.32
CA GLY A 64 9.05 0.67 11.55
C GLY A 64 10.00 0.33 12.70
N PRO A 65 11.08 1.12 12.86
CA PRO A 65 12.07 0.97 13.93
C PRO A 65 11.62 1.58 15.25
N GLU A 66 10.50 2.31 15.26
CA GLU A 66 10.00 2.94 16.47
C GLU A 66 9.50 1.89 17.49
N PRO A 67 9.80 2.06 18.79
CA PRO A 67 9.24 1.19 19.83
C PRO A 67 7.71 1.19 19.79
N GLY A 68 7.10 0.00 19.87
CA GLY A 68 5.64 -0.15 19.88
C GLY A 68 4.98 -0.24 18.51
N MET A 69 5.75 -0.27 17.41
CA MET A 69 5.23 -0.68 16.10
C MET A 69 4.71 -2.12 16.16
N GLU A 70 3.58 -2.37 15.50
CA GLU A 70 2.99 -3.72 15.38
C GLU A 70 4.00 -4.68 14.72
N TYR A 71 4.64 -4.22 13.66
CA TYR A 71 5.72 -4.93 12.98
C TYR A 71 7.03 -4.16 13.16
N TYR A 72 7.73 -4.46 14.26
CA TYR A 72 9.05 -3.87 14.50
C TYR A 72 10.04 -4.29 13.41
N ASN A 73 10.71 -3.31 12.81
CA ASN A 73 11.81 -3.53 11.87
C ASN A 73 13.03 -2.76 12.35
N ALA A 74 14.10 -3.48 12.70
CA ALA A 74 15.29 -2.90 13.31
C ALA A 74 15.89 -1.77 12.45
N PRO A 75 16.43 -0.70 13.06
CA PRO A 75 17.02 0.43 12.33
C PRO A 75 18.04 0.01 11.26
N GLU A 76 18.82 -1.03 11.54
CA GLU A 76 19.87 -1.56 10.67
C GLU A 76 19.32 -2.15 9.36
N ASP A 77 18.08 -2.65 9.39
CA ASP A 77 17.37 -3.18 8.22
C ASP A 77 16.46 -2.11 7.58
N TRP A 78 15.86 -1.26 8.41
CA TRP A 78 14.94 -0.20 7.98
C TRP A 78 15.63 0.84 7.10
N GLU A 79 16.72 1.45 7.59
CA GLU A 79 17.37 2.58 6.92
C GLU A 79 17.94 2.24 5.53
N PRO A 80 18.59 1.06 5.31
CA PRO A 80 18.99 0.65 3.96
C PRO A 80 17.81 0.51 2.99
N CYS A 81 16.69 -0.06 3.44
CA CYS A 81 15.47 -0.16 2.63
C CYS A 81 14.92 1.22 2.26
N ILE A 82 14.87 2.17 3.20
CA ILE A 82 14.44 3.54 2.91
C ILE A 82 15.34 4.19 1.86
N LYS A 83 16.67 4.10 2.00
CA LYS A 83 17.62 4.67 1.04
C LYS A 83 17.45 4.08 -0.36
N LYS A 84 17.23 2.76 -0.45
CA LYS A 84 16.94 2.09 -1.73
C LYS A 84 15.69 2.69 -2.39
N PHE A 85 14.58 2.85 -1.66
CA PHE A 85 13.36 3.43 -2.21
C PHE A 85 13.50 4.90 -2.57
N GLN A 86 14.20 5.71 -1.77
CA GLN A 86 14.48 7.10 -2.13
C GLN A 86 15.27 7.22 -3.44
N GLN A 87 16.23 6.33 -3.69
CA GLN A 87 16.97 6.31 -4.95
C GLN A 87 16.09 5.89 -6.13
N LEU A 88 15.20 4.90 -5.94
CA LEU A 88 14.24 4.50 -6.96
C LEU A 88 13.27 5.64 -7.31
N ILE A 89 12.72 6.32 -6.30
CA ILE A 89 11.86 7.50 -6.47
C ILE A 89 12.59 8.59 -7.25
N LYS A 90 13.83 8.90 -6.88
CA LYS A 90 14.66 9.89 -7.58
C LYS A 90 14.92 9.52 -9.05
N ASN A 91 14.97 8.23 -9.36
CA ASN A 91 15.17 7.71 -10.71
C ASN A 91 13.87 7.61 -11.52
N GLY A 92 12.73 8.08 -10.98
CA GLY A 92 11.43 8.04 -11.67
C GLY A 92 10.78 6.66 -11.66
N TRP A 93 11.02 5.85 -10.63
CA TRP A 93 10.39 4.53 -10.49
C TRP A 93 8.86 4.65 -10.46
N ASP A 94 8.22 3.89 -11.33
CA ASP A 94 6.77 3.76 -11.42
C ASP A 94 6.25 2.80 -10.33
N MET A 95 6.07 3.37 -9.14
CA MET A 95 5.82 2.64 -7.91
C MET A 95 4.37 2.09 -7.85
N PRO A 96 4.15 0.83 -7.43
CA PRO A 96 2.80 0.33 -7.19
C PRO A 96 2.08 1.15 -6.12
N PRO A 97 0.74 1.26 -6.16
CA PRO A 97 -0.03 1.81 -5.05
C PRO A 97 0.31 1.16 -3.70
N LEU A 98 0.08 1.89 -2.61
CA LEU A 98 0.12 1.31 -1.27
C LEU A 98 -1.17 0.52 -1.02
N ILE A 99 -1.09 -0.59 -0.28
CA ILE A 99 -2.28 -1.33 0.16
C ILE A 99 -2.56 -0.91 1.61
N VAL A 100 -3.77 -0.41 1.84
CA VAL A 100 -4.14 0.29 3.06
C VAL A 100 -5.40 -0.33 3.65
N GLN A 101 -5.35 -0.69 4.92
CA GLN A 101 -6.53 -1.08 5.68
C GLN A 101 -7.24 0.18 6.18
N HIS A 102 -8.56 0.23 5.99
CA HIS A 102 -9.43 1.15 6.71
C HIS A 102 -9.98 0.45 7.95
N GLU A 103 -9.65 0.98 9.12
CA GLU A 103 -10.10 0.47 10.42
C GLU A 103 -10.60 1.65 11.27
N GLY A 104 -11.92 1.76 11.43
CA GLY A 104 -12.54 2.89 12.12
C GLY A 104 -12.21 4.21 11.42
N ASP A 105 -11.50 5.11 12.12
CA ASP A 105 -11.06 6.42 11.60
C ASP A 105 -9.63 6.40 11.02
N ARG A 106 -9.03 5.21 10.86
CA ARG A 106 -7.61 5.05 10.57
C ARG A 106 -7.37 4.43 9.21
N LEU A 107 -6.36 4.97 8.52
CA LEU A 107 -5.78 4.38 7.31
C LEU A 107 -4.41 3.80 7.65
N ILE A 108 -4.34 2.48 7.78
CA ILE A 108 -3.13 1.76 8.19
C ILE A 108 -2.50 1.15 6.93
N VAL A 109 -1.23 1.44 6.67
CA VAL A 109 -0.51 0.87 5.52
C VAL A 109 -0.16 -0.59 5.81
N SER A 110 -0.93 -1.51 5.24
CA SER A 110 -0.69 -2.96 5.34
C SER A 110 0.46 -3.42 4.44
N ASP A 111 0.65 -2.77 3.28
CA ASP A 111 1.79 -3.02 2.39
C ASP A 111 2.39 -1.71 1.86
N GLY A 112 3.72 -1.59 1.96
CA GLY A 112 4.48 -0.43 1.50
C GLY A 112 4.88 0.58 2.59
N ASN A 113 5.05 0.13 3.84
CA ASN A 113 5.51 0.98 4.95
C ASN A 113 6.85 1.69 4.67
N HIS A 114 7.85 0.98 4.13
CA HIS A 114 9.13 1.59 3.73
C HIS A 114 8.96 2.59 2.58
N ARG A 115 8.05 2.30 1.62
CA ARG A 115 7.72 3.20 0.51
C ARG A 115 7.10 4.49 1.04
N LEU A 116 6.16 4.40 1.97
CA LEU A 116 5.56 5.55 2.63
C LEU A 116 6.61 6.43 3.32
N GLU A 117 7.50 5.83 4.11
CA GLU A 117 8.56 6.59 4.78
C GLU A 117 9.53 7.25 3.78
N ALA A 118 9.93 6.52 2.72
CA ALA A 118 10.77 7.07 1.67
C ALA A 118 10.10 8.26 0.96
N MET A 119 8.79 8.18 0.70
CA MET A 119 8.00 9.29 0.14
C MET A 119 7.95 10.50 1.06
N ARG A 120 7.72 10.30 2.36
CA ARG A 120 7.75 11.39 3.36
C ARG A 120 9.09 12.12 3.35
N ARG A 121 10.20 11.37 3.39
CA ARG A 121 11.55 11.96 3.36
C ARG A 121 11.89 12.61 2.01
N ALA A 122 11.20 12.22 0.93
CA ALA A 122 11.34 12.82 -0.39
C ALA A 122 10.43 14.05 -0.61
N GLY A 123 9.55 14.39 0.35
CA GLY A 123 8.63 15.52 0.22
C GLY A 123 7.49 15.28 -0.77
N ILE A 124 7.06 14.02 -0.94
CA ILE A 124 5.88 13.69 -1.75
C ILE A 124 4.63 13.86 -0.90
N ASP A 125 3.70 14.72 -1.31
CA ASP A 125 2.52 15.04 -0.49
C ASP A 125 1.36 14.07 -0.67
N LYS A 126 1.20 13.54 -1.89
CA LYS A 126 0.08 12.67 -2.27
C LYS A 126 0.56 11.44 -3.00
N PHE A 127 -0.10 10.31 -2.75
CA PHE A 127 0.19 9.07 -3.45
C PHE A 127 -1.04 8.18 -3.60
N TRP A 128 -0.98 7.25 -4.55
CA TRP A 128 -2.05 6.32 -4.87
C TRP A 128 -2.11 5.17 -3.87
N ILE A 129 -3.32 4.88 -3.38
CA ILE A 129 -3.58 3.79 -2.46
C ILE A 129 -4.73 2.91 -2.96
N ILE A 130 -4.72 1.66 -2.54
CA ILE A 130 -5.85 0.72 -2.63
C ILE A 130 -6.30 0.44 -1.21
N VAL A 131 -7.58 0.67 -0.93
CA VAL A 131 -8.14 0.52 0.41
C VAL A 131 -8.90 -0.78 0.53
N TRP A 132 -8.73 -1.48 1.64
CA TRP A 132 -9.52 -2.65 2.01
C TRP A 132 -10.08 -2.52 3.42
N ASN A 133 -11.23 -3.16 3.67
CA ASN A 133 -11.77 -3.34 5.02
C ASN A 133 -12.54 -4.67 5.11
N THR A 134 -12.81 -5.09 6.35
CA THR A 134 -13.61 -6.29 6.66
C THR A 134 -15.09 -5.95 6.89
N HIS A 135 -15.41 -4.74 7.34
CA HIS A 135 -16.77 -4.33 7.68
C HIS A 135 -17.32 -3.33 6.66
N TYR A 136 -18.42 -3.71 5.99
CA TYR A 136 -19.10 -2.88 4.98
C TYR A 136 -19.51 -1.47 5.46
N GLN A 137 -19.60 -1.24 6.78
CA GLN A 137 -19.99 0.04 7.36
C GLN A 137 -18.87 1.10 7.37
N ASP A 138 -17.63 0.74 7.03
CA ASP A 138 -16.51 1.67 6.95
C ASP A 138 -16.45 2.36 5.57
N ILE A 139 -17.59 2.84 5.06
CA ILE A 139 -17.69 3.51 3.76
C ILE A 139 -16.96 4.84 3.84
N ILE A 140 -16.03 4.99 2.91
CA ILE A 140 -15.09 6.09 2.73
C ILE A 140 -15.83 7.33 2.19
N GLU A 141 -16.69 7.95 3.00
CA GLU A 141 -17.28 9.26 2.63
C GLU A 141 -16.37 10.42 3.07
N ASP A 142 -15.47 10.20 4.04
CA ASP A 142 -14.67 11.26 4.69
C ASP A 142 -13.24 11.45 4.14
N LEU A 143 -12.84 10.76 3.07
CA LEU A 143 -11.46 10.85 2.54
C LEU A 143 -11.24 11.87 1.42
N GLN A 144 -12.32 12.50 0.91
CA GLN A 144 -12.25 13.62 -0.06
C GLN A 144 -11.99 14.95 0.65
#